data_AF-F5VT34-F1
#
_entry.id   AF-F5VT34-F1
#
_cell.length_a   1.000
_cell.length_b   1.000
_cell.length_c   1.000
_cell.angle_alpha   90.00
_cell.angle_beta   90.00
_cell.angle_gamma   90.00
#
_symmetry.space_group_name_H-M   'P 1'
#
loop_
_entity.id
_entity.type
_entity.pdbx_description
1 polymer ?
#
loop_
_entity_poly.entity_id
_entity_poly.type
_entity_poly.pdbx_seq_one_letter_code
_entity_poly.pdbx_strand_id
1 'polypeptide(L)'
;MDIFFIILAFFSFICFYFYSKQKEMKMDMEADYSDIIGQKEEIDGKLCLLFEYTKYQPRKYDYILDNFFPGQSVFAIDPRTNEADPKLEYVILDRIDLEYKKDSKELFAPFYIVFTIKPREEYNNYSTSIVHNAPVQNNYAGNNYQDNRYSNYYNEIISVLNEYKTELIRHGINDSEIDSIITSPQDKQKLEYFVEKYEPILRTIEVASAAATLFDLLLKFL
;
A
#
# COMPACT_ATOMS: atom_id res chain seq x y z
N MET A 1 -17.62 46.89 -22.31
CA MET A 1 -16.44 46.12 -22.77
C MET A 1 -15.89 45.24 -21.66
N ASP A 2 -15.88 45.69 -20.40
CA ASP A 2 -15.22 44.98 -19.29
C ASP A 2 -15.79 43.59 -18.98
N ILE A 3 -17.11 43.40 -19.06
CA ILE A 3 -17.74 42.10 -18.81
C ILE A 3 -17.29 41.04 -19.83
N PHE A 4 -17.12 41.43 -21.09
CA PHE A 4 -16.67 40.51 -22.15
C PHE A 4 -15.21 40.10 -21.93
N PHE A 5 -14.34 41.03 -21.53
CA PHE A 5 -12.96 40.72 -21.17
C PHE A 5 -12.86 39.82 -19.93
N ILE A 6 -13.72 40.02 -18.92
CA ILE A 6 -13.80 39.15 -17.73
C ILE A 6 -14.20 37.72 -18.12
N ILE A 7 -15.22 37.57 -18.98
CA ILE A 7 -15.66 36.25 -19.47
C ILE A 7 -14.53 35.57 -20.25
N LEU A 8 -13.85 36.30 -21.14
CA LEU A 8 -12.74 35.76 -21.94
C LEU A 8 -11.56 35.32 -21.05
N ALA A 9 -11.21 36.11 -20.03
CA ALA A 9 -10.18 35.75 -19.06
C ALA A 9 -10.55 34.49 -18.26
N PHE A 10 -11.82 34.35 -17.87
CA PHE A 10 -12.33 33.17 -17.18
C PHE A 10 -12.26 31.92 -18.05
N PHE A 11 -12.67 32.01 -19.32
CA PHE A 11 -12.53 30.90 -20.28
C PHE A 11 -11.06 30.53 -20.50
N SER A 12 -10.17 31.51 -20.64
CA SER A 12 -8.74 31.26 -20.77
C SER A 12 -8.17 30.52 -19.55
N PHE A 13 -8.60 30.88 -18.34
CA PHE A 13 -8.18 30.21 -17.11
C PHE A 13 -8.66 28.76 -17.06
N ILE A 14 -9.91 28.50 -17.45
CA ILE A 14 -10.47 27.14 -17.54
C ILE A 14 -9.69 26.30 -18.57
N CYS A 15 -9.45 26.85 -19.77
CA CYS A 15 -8.68 26.15 -20.80
C CYS A 15 -7.25 25.84 -20.32
N PHE A 16 -6.59 26.78 -19.65
CA PHE A 16 -5.26 26.57 -19.07
C PHE A 16 -5.27 25.49 -17.98
N TYR A 17 -6.32 25.47 -17.13
CA TYR A 17 -6.50 24.44 -16.13
C TYR A 17 -6.59 23.05 -16.77
N PHE A 18 -7.49 22.86 -17.74
CA PHE A 18 -7.64 21.57 -18.42
C PHE A 18 -6.37 21.15 -19.17
N TYR A 19 -5.72 22.08 -19.87
CA TYR A 19 -4.46 21.81 -20.56
C TYR A 19 -3.37 21.33 -19.60
N SER A 20 -3.23 21.99 -18.45
CA SER A 20 -2.26 21.60 -17.41
C SER A 20 -2.52 20.18 -16.92
N LYS A 21 -3.78 19.78 -16.77
CA LYS A 21 -4.15 18.43 -16.31
C LYS A 21 -3.91 17.35 -17.35
N GLN A 22 -4.21 17.61 -18.62
CA GLN A 22 -3.87 16.68 -19.69
C GLN A 22 -2.35 16.53 -19.85
N LYS A 23 -1.61 17.62 -19.72
CA LYS A 23 -0.14 17.58 -19.74
C LYS A 23 0.41 16.72 -18.61
N GLU A 24 -0.12 16.88 -17.40
CA GLU A 24 0.26 16.09 -16.22
C GLU A 24 0.01 14.59 -16.41
N MET A 25 -1.18 14.20 -16.88
CA MET A 25 -1.49 12.79 -17.19
C MET A 25 -0.57 12.22 -18.27
N LYS A 26 -0.25 13.00 -19.30
CA LYS A 26 0.67 12.55 -20.35
C LYS A 26 2.08 12.32 -19.79
N MET A 27 2.56 13.19 -18.91
CA MET A 27 3.86 12.99 -18.25
C MET A 27 3.84 11.72 -17.37
N ASP A 28 2.76 11.45 -16.65
CA ASP A 28 2.59 10.22 -15.86
C ASP A 28 2.59 8.95 -16.74
N MET A 29 1.98 9.00 -17.93
CA MET A 29 1.99 7.90 -18.89
C MET A 29 3.37 7.58 -19.47
N GLU A 30 4.25 8.57 -19.58
CA GLU A 30 5.58 8.43 -20.18
C GLU A 30 6.70 8.32 -19.12
N ALA A 31 6.39 8.61 -17.85
CA ALA A 31 7.35 8.59 -16.77
C ALA A 31 7.83 7.17 -16.45
N ASP A 32 9.13 7.07 -16.15
CA ASP A 32 9.75 5.94 -15.50
C ASP A 32 9.83 6.21 -13.99
N TYR A 33 9.24 5.32 -13.20
CA TYR A 33 9.16 5.43 -11.75
C TYR A 33 10.13 4.48 -11.03
N SER A 34 10.98 3.73 -11.75
CA SER A 34 11.91 2.75 -11.16
C SER A 34 12.78 3.32 -10.04
N ASP A 35 13.14 4.58 -10.16
CA ASP A 35 14.09 5.27 -9.27
C ASP A 35 13.37 6.22 -8.31
N ILE A 36 12.06 6.04 -8.09
CA ILE A 36 11.30 6.89 -7.16
C ILE A 36 11.78 6.65 -5.72
N ILE A 37 12.08 7.74 -5.01
CA ILE A 37 12.48 7.69 -3.60
C ILE A 37 11.56 8.60 -2.79
N GLY A 38 11.05 8.08 -1.68
CA GLY A 38 10.20 8.85 -0.78
C GLY A 38 11.01 9.81 0.09
N GLN A 39 10.35 10.86 0.58
CA GLN A 39 10.93 11.78 1.54
C GLN A 39 10.69 11.26 2.96
N LYS A 40 11.71 11.33 3.83
CA LYS A 40 11.50 11.02 5.25
C LYS A 40 10.95 12.24 5.99
N GLU A 41 9.97 12.02 6.84
CA GLU A 41 9.43 13.04 7.73
C GLU A 41 8.93 12.42 9.03
N GLU A 42 8.95 13.19 10.13
CA GLU A 42 8.34 12.78 11.39
C GLU A 42 6.90 13.31 11.47
N ILE A 43 5.93 12.41 11.59
CA ILE A 43 4.50 12.71 11.69
C ILE A 43 3.97 12.07 12.96
N ASP A 44 3.39 12.87 13.87
CA ASP A 44 2.85 12.42 15.15
C ASP A 44 3.83 11.53 15.97
N GLY A 45 5.12 11.88 15.94
CA GLY A 45 6.18 11.14 16.63
C GLY A 45 6.59 9.82 15.96
N LYS A 46 6.07 9.53 14.76
CA LYS A 46 6.47 8.37 13.94
C LYS A 46 7.30 8.84 12.76
N LEU A 47 8.38 8.12 12.48
CA LEU A 47 9.14 8.34 11.26
C LEU A 47 8.40 7.72 10.07
N CYS A 48 8.20 8.52 9.03
CA CYS A 48 7.38 8.20 7.88
C CYS A 48 8.14 8.41 6.58
N LEU A 49 7.81 7.62 5.56
CA LEU A 49 8.20 7.77 4.17
C LEU A 49 7.01 8.28 3.37
N LEU A 50 7.21 9.42 2.70
CA LEU A 50 6.16 10.12 1.98
C LEU A 50 6.44 10.10 0.48
N PHE A 51 5.44 9.73 -0.30
CA PHE A 51 5.45 9.91 -1.75
C PHE A 51 4.38 10.92 -2.15
N GLU A 52 4.84 12.04 -2.69
CA GLU A 52 3.96 13.05 -3.25
C GLU A 52 3.36 12.56 -4.58
N TYR A 53 2.06 12.74 -4.78
CA TYR A 53 1.40 12.50 -6.06
C TYR A 53 0.20 13.43 -6.24
N THR A 54 -0.37 13.45 -7.44
CA THR A 54 -1.64 14.12 -7.69
C THR A 54 -2.66 13.14 -8.27
N LYS A 55 -3.95 13.49 -8.20
CA LYS A 55 -5.04 12.71 -8.82
C LYS A 55 -4.93 12.52 -10.34
N TYR A 56 -3.98 13.22 -10.99
CA TYR A 56 -3.70 13.10 -12.42
C TYR A 56 -2.45 12.26 -12.71
N GLN A 57 -1.90 11.59 -11.69
CA GLN A 57 -0.77 10.69 -11.76
C GLN A 57 -1.13 9.27 -11.27
N PRO A 58 -2.11 8.59 -11.90
CA PRO A 58 -2.56 7.28 -11.46
C PRO A 58 -1.46 6.21 -11.58
N ARG A 59 -0.57 6.25 -12.58
CA ARG A 59 0.51 5.26 -12.70
C ARG A 59 1.54 5.43 -11.61
N LYS A 60 1.89 6.66 -11.25
CA LYS A 60 2.78 6.93 -10.11
C LYS A 60 2.19 6.33 -8.83
N TYR A 61 0.90 6.55 -8.60
CA TYR A 61 0.18 6.02 -7.46
C TYR A 61 0.26 4.49 -7.42
N ASP A 62 -0.16 3.80 -8.48
CA ASP A 62 -0.15 2.34 -8.57
C ASP A 62 1.28 1.80 -8.38
N TYR A 63 2.26 2.42 -9.03
CA TYR A 63 3.66 2.03 -8.92
C TYR A 63 4.16 2.08 -7.47
N ILE A 64 3.83 3.13 -6.72
CA ILE A 64 4.23 3.24 -5.31
C ILE A 64 3.58 2.11 -4.48
N LEU A 65 2.34 1.73 -4.77
CA LEU A 65 1.67 0.67 -4.00
C LEU A 65 2.26 -0.71 -4.26
N ASP A 66 2.61 -0.98 -5.52
CA ASP A 66 3.13 -2.28 -5.92
C ASP A 66 4.59 -2.49 -5.49
N ASN A 67 5.35 -1.40 -5.29
CA ASN A 67 6.80 -1.45 -5.05
C ASN A 67 7.23 -1.02 -3.64
N PHE A 68 6.30 -0.61 -2.77
CA PHE A 68 6.60 -0.22 -1.38
C PHE A 68 5.62 -0.90 -0.42
N PHE A 69 6.10 -1.93 0.27
CA PHE A 69 5.28 -2.75 1.19
C PHE A 69 6.00 -3.12 2.48
N PRO A 70 5.27 -3.49 3.55
CA PRO A 70 5.85 -3.88 4.84
C PRO A 70 6.96 -4.94 4.75
N GLY A 71 8.04 -4.71 5.51
CA GLY A 71 9.23 -5.56 5.53
C GLY A 71 10.27 -5.23 4.46
N GLN A 72 9.93 -4.40 3.47
CA GLN A 72 10.86 -3.97 2.44
C GLN A 72 11.84 -2.93 2.96
N SER A 73 13.10 -3.09 2.55
CA SER A 73 14.16 -2.13 2.77
C SER A 73 14.12 -1.02 1.73
N VAL A 74 14.26 0.23 2.18
CA VAL A 74 14.17 1.43 1.36
C VAL A 74 15.18 2.48 1.81
N PHE A 75 15.55 3.36 0.89
CA PHE A 75 16.23 4.60 1.20
C PHE A 75 15.22 5.75 1.21
N ALA A 76 15.54 6.81 1.93
CA ALA A 76 14.68 7.98 2.03
C ALA A 76 15.50 9.25 1.81
N ILE A 77 14.93 10.21 1.09
CA ILE A 77 15.53 11.54 0.90
C ILE A 77 15.43 12.30 2.22
N ASP A 78 16.57 12.82 2.70
CA ASP A 78 16.57 13.75 3.83
C ASP A 78 16.08 15.12 3.38
N PRO A 79 15.02 15.67 3.99
CA PRO A 79 14.46 16.96 3.57
C PRO A 79 15.44 18.13 3.78
N ARG A 80 16.48 17.99 4.61
CA ARG A 80 17.48 19.03 4.87
C ARG A 80 18.59 19.06 3.81
N THR A 81 19.00 17.89 3.30
CA THR A 81 20.08 17.78 2.31
C THR A 81 19.56 17.55 0.89
N ASN A 82 18.29 17.17 0.75
CA ASN A 82 17.66 16.73 -0.49
C ASN A 82 18.41 15.59 -1.19
N GLU A 83 19.12 14.78 -0.41
CA GLU A 83 19.87 13.62 -0.87
C GLU A 83 19.37 12.39 -0.10
N ALA A 84 19.31 11.25 -0.77
CA ALA A 84 19.17 9.98 -0.09
C ALA A 84 20.47 9.71 0.68
N ASP A 85 20.40 9.43 1.97
CA ASP A 85 21.58 8.99 2.72
C ASP A 85 21.78 7.49 2.47
N PRO A 86 22.77 7.08 1.65
CA PRO A 86 22.98 5.67 1.32
C PRO A 86 23.42 4.82 2.53
N LYS A 87 23.78 5.46 3.65
CA LYS A 87 24.16 4.77 4.89
C LYS A 87 22.96 4.48 5.79
N LEU A 88 21.81 5.11 5.55
CA LEU A 88 20.61 4.97 6.36
C LEU A 88 19.52 4.26 5.56
N GLU A 89 19.56 2.93 5.64
CA GLU A 89 18.50 2.05 5.17
C GLU A 89 17.37 2.00 6.20
N TYR A 90 16.13 2.08 5.72
CA TYR A 90 14.93 1.98 6.53
C TYR A 90 14.13 0.75 6.14
N VAL A 91 13.32 0.25 7.07
CA VAL A 91 12.36 -0.83 6.81
C VAL A 91 10.95 -0.24 6.90
N ILE A 92 10.14 -0.50 5.88
CA ILE A 92 8.71 -0.17 5.91
C ILE A 92 8.03 -1.07 6.94
N LEU A 93 7.32 -0.47 7.89
CA LEU A 93 6.60 -1.22 8.93
C LEU A 93 5.15 -1.43 8.56
N ASP A 94 4.46 -0.35 8.21
CA ASP A 94 3.03 -0.36 7.92
C ASP A 94 2.64 0.86 7.09
N ARG A 95 1.50 0.77 6.42
CA ARG A 95 0.89 1.87 5.68
C ARG A 95 -0.07 2.63 6.60
N ILE A 96 0.14 3.93 6.76
CA ILE A 96 -0.72 4.75 7.64
C ILE A 96 -1.92 5.29 6.87
N ASP A 97 -1.69 5.79 5.65
CA ASP A 97 -2.72 6.48 4.87
C ASP A 97 -2.42 6.41 3.37
N LEU A 98 -3.48 6.29 2.57
CA LEU A 98 -3.45 6.36 1.10
C LEU A 98 -3.44 7.82 0.60
N GLU A 99 -3.98 8.76 1.39
CA GLU A 99 -4.21 10.16 1.02
C GLU A 99 -3.93 11.13 2.16
N TYR A 100 -2.75 11.04 2.79
CA TYR A 100 -2.39 12.01 3.82
C TYR A 100 -2.29 13.41 3.21
N LYS A 101 -3.03 14.38 3.78
CA LYS A 101 -3.04 15.79 3.35
C LYS A 101 -2.35 16.64 4.39
N LYS A 102 -1.12 17.06 4.09
CA LYS A 102 -0.28 17.83 5.01
C LYS A 102 -0.84 19.22 5.35
N ASP A 103 -1.78 19.75 4.56
CA ASP A 103 -2.51 20.97 4.91
C ASP A 103 -3.89 21.01 4.24
N SER A 104 -4.93 20.57 4.95
CA SER A 104 -6.31 20.46 4.42
C SER A 104 -6.96 21.79 4.00
N LYS A 105 -6.26 22.92 4.19
CA LYS A 105 -6.72 24.27 3.85
C LYS A 105 -6.29 24.74 2.46
N GLU A 106 -5.33 24.07 1.82
CA GLU A 106 -4.90 24.42 0.47
C GLU A 106 -5.70 23.64 -0.57
N LEU A 107 -6.48 24.36 -1.38
CA LEU A 107 -7.33 23.80 -2.45
C LEU A 107 -6.54 23.01 -3.52
N PHE A 108 -5.21 23.14 -3.52
CA PHE A 108 -4.28 22.55 -4.49
C PHE A 108 -3.16 21.74 -3.82
N ALA A 109 -3.27 21.39 -2.54
CA ALA A 109 -2.25 20.58 -1.87
C ALA A 109 -2.06 19.23 -2.59
N PRO A 110 -0.82 18.78 -2.77
CA PRO A 110 -0.57 17.44 -3.29
C PRO A 110 -1.03 16.38 -2.29
N PHE A 111 -1.32 15.19 -2.81
CA PHE A 111 -1.65 14.03 -2.01
C PHE A 111 -0.36 13.30 -1.63
N TYR A 112 -0.35 12.63 -0.47
CA TYR A 112 0.78 11.82 -0.04
C TYR A 112 0.34 10.39 0.26
N ILE A 113 1.10 9.43 -0.26
CA ILE A 113 1.07 8.04 0.21
C ILE A 113 2.09 7.93 1.34
N VAL A 114 1.67 7.42 2.49
CA VAL A 114 2.49 7.46 3.71
C VAL A 114 2.70 6.07 4.29
N PHE A 115 3.96 5.73 4.49
CA PHE A 115 4.40 4.52 5.16
C PHE A 115 5.13 4.87 6.44
N THR A 116 4.86 4.16 7.53
CA THR A 116 5.76 4.17 8.69
C THR A 116 7.05 3.46 8.33
N ILE A 117 8.17 4.02 8.76
CA ILE A 117 9.50 3.44 8.56
C ILE A 117 10.30 3.44 9.86
N LYS A 118 11.29 2.55 9.92
CA LYS A 118 12.25 2.50 11.02
C LYS A 118 13.65 2.24 10.50
N PRO A 119 14.71 2.83 11.10
CA PRO A 119 16.08 2.49 10.71
C PRO A 119 16.32 0.98 10.79
N ARG A 120 16.98 0.41 9.76
CA ARG A 120 17.27 -1.02 9.66
C ARG A 120 18.02 -1.54 10.90
N GLU A 121 18.94 -0.74 11.44
CA GLU A 121 19.70 -1.07 12.66
C GLU A 121 18.78 -1.26 13.88
N GLU A 122 17.79 -0.38 14.06
CA GLU A 122 16.84 -0.49 15.16
C GLU A 122 15.79 -1.59 14.95
N TYR A 123 15.49 -1.92 13.69
CA TYR A 123 14.64 -3.05 13.34
C TYR A 123 15.31 -4.39 13.70
N ASN A 124 16.61 -4.53 13.42
CA ASN A 124 17.39 -5.71 13.80
C ASN A 124 17.55 -5.85 15.33
N ASN A 125 17.62 -4.73 16.06
CA ASN A 125 17.70 -4.75 17.54
C ASN A 125 16.33 -5.01 18.21
N TYR A 126 15.24 -4.92 17.46
CA TYR A 126 13.89 -5.25 17.95
C TYR A 126 13.72 -6.77 18.14
N SER A 127 14.50 -7.60 17.44
CA SER A 127 14.43 -9.07 17.55
C SER A 127 15.20 -9.66 18.74
N THR A 128 16.05 -8.88 19.41
CA THR A 128 16.87 -9.37 20.55
C THR A 128 16.41 -8.87 21.93
N SER A 129 15.45 -7.95 22.00
CA SER A 129 15.03 -7.33 23.27
C SER A 129 13.60 -7.66 23.71
N ILE A 130 12.82 -8.40 22.92
CA ILE A 130 11.46 -8.82 23.27
C ILE A 130 11.38 -10.36 23.23
N VAL A 131 11.93 -10.97 24.27
CA VAL A 131 11.39 -12.24 24.76
C VAL A 131 10.06 -11.88 25.41
N HIS A 132 8.97 -11.92 24.63
CA HIS A 132 7.58 -12.28 24.99
C HIS A 132 6.64 -11.86 23.83
N ASN A 133 6.09 -12.87 23.13
CA ASN A 133 5.00 -12.84 22.13
C ASN A 133 5.31 -12.42 20.66
N ALA A 134 6.02 -13.31 19.93
CA ALA A 134 6.03 -13.58 18.46
C ALA A 134 6.42 -12.47 17.43
N PRO A 135 6.88 -12.79 16.19
CA PRO A 135 7.42 -14.05 15.64
C PRO A 135 8.91 -13.96 15.28
N VAL A 136 9.56 -15.12 15.28
CA VAL A 136 11.00 -15.33 15.05
C VAL A 136 11.36 -15.02 13.58
N GLN A 137 12.32 -14.11 13.40
CA GLN A 137 13.02 -13.90 12.14
C GLN A 137 13.72 -15.19 11.70
N ASN A 138 13.40 -15.71 10.52
CA ASN A 138 14.26 -16.70 9.87
C ASN A 138 15.37 -15.98 9.11
N ASN A 139 16.58 -16.11 9.64
CA ASN A 139 17.82 -15.63 9.08
C ASN A 139 18.03 -16.16 7.65
N TYR A 140 18.21 -15.25 6.69
CA TYR A 140 18.80 -15.55 5.39
C TYR A 140 20.30 -15.80 5.59
N ALA A 141 20.66 -17.07 5.81
CA ALA A 141 22.00 -17.59 5.58
C ALA A 141 21.91 -18.63 4.46
N GLY A 142 22.82 -18.52 3.49
CA GLY A 142 22.72 -19.13 2.18
C GLY A 142 22.47 -20.64 2.15
N ASN A 143 21.90 -21.03 1.02
CA ASN A 143 21.68 -22.39 0.52
C ASN A 143 20.62 -23.20 1.27
N ASN A 144 19.37 -23.08 0.85
CA ASN A 144 18.52 -24.24 0.63
C ASN A 144 17.52 -23.90 -0.47
N TYR A 145 17.36 -24.82 -1.42
CA TYR A 145 16.33 -24.78 -2.46
C TYR A 145 14.97 -24.53 -1.78
N GLN A 146 14.47 -23.29 -1.81
CA GLN A 146 13.09 -23.02 -1.42
C GLN A 146 12.20 -23.49 -2.58
N ASP A 147 11.43 -24.52 -2.27
CA ASP A 147 10.39 -25.05 -3.14
C ASP A 147 9.37 -23.94 -3.46
N ASN A 148 9.50 -23.36 -4.66
CA ASN A 148 8.67 -22.27 -5.21
C ASN A 148 7.15 -22.56 -5.24
N ARG A 149 6.71 -23.76 -4.82
CA ARG A 149 5.29 -24.13 -4.75
C ARG A 149 4.57 -23.58 -3.51
N TYR A 150 5.28 -23.30 -2.42
CA TYR A 150 4.67 -22.79 -1.18
C TYR A 150 4.41 -21.28 -1.20
N SER A 151 5.17 -20.50 -1.98
CA SER A 151 4.96 -19.05 -2.09
C SER A 151 3.72 -18.72 -2.93
N ASN A 152 3.44 -19.49 -3.99
CA ASN A 152 2.25 -19.28 -4.82
C ASN A 152 0.95 -19.50 -4.02
N TYR A 153 0.93 -20.49 -3.13
CA TYR A 153 -0.22 -20.84 -2.33
C TYR A 153 -0.69 -19.71 -1.39
N TYR A 154 0.25 -19.06 -0.70
CA TYR A 154 -0.08 -17.94 0.19
C TYR A 154 -0.41 -16.67 -0.58
N ASN A 155 0.22 -16.47 -1.75
CA ASN A 155 -0.09 -15.35 -2.64
C ASN A 155 -1.52 -15.46 -3.20
N GLU A 156 -2.02 -16.67 -3.46
CA GLU A 156 -3.40 -16.89 -3.88
C GLU A 156 -4.41 -16.51 -2.79
N ILE A 157 -4.17 -16.88 -1.52
CA ILE A 157 -5.03 -16.48 -0.39
C ILE A 157 -5.08 -14.95 -0.28
N ILE A 158 -3.93 -14.28 -0.35
CA ILE A 158 -3.83 -12.81 -0.30
C ILE A 158 -4.61 -12.20 -1.47
N SER A 159 -4.38 -12.68 -2.70
CA SER A 159 -5.02 -12.16 -3.90
C SER A 159 -6.54 -12.26 -3.80
N VAL A 160 -7.05 -13.41 -3.37
CA VAL A 160 -8.48 -13.67 -3.23
C VAL A 160 -9.09 -12.76 -2.18
N LEU A 161 -8.49 -12.67 -1.00
CA LEU A 161 -9.05 -11.84 0.07
C LEU A 161 -9.01 -10.36 -0.28
N ASN A 162 -7.99 -9.89 -1.01
CA ASN A 162 -7.95 -8.52 -1.52
C ASN A 162 -9.01 -8.26 -2.61
N GLU A 163 -9.20 -9.18 -3.55
CA GLU A 163 -10.20 -9.07 -4.62
C GLU A 163 -11.63 -8.96 -4.04
N TYR A 164 -11.94 -9.76 -3.03
CA TYR A 164 -13.28 -9.81 -2.42
C TYR A 164 -13.42 -8.93 -1.16
N LYS A 165 -12.39 -8.17 -0.79
CA LYS A 165 -12.34 -7.39 0.47
C LYS A 165 -13.54 -6.46 0.63
N THR A 166 -13.86 -5.69 -0.41
CA THR A 166 -14.99 -4.76 -0.40
C THR A 166 -16.33 -5.48 -0.21
N GLU A 167 -16.50 -6.64 -0.84
CA GLU A 167 -17.73 -7.43 -0.74
C GLU A 167 -17.85 -8.05 0.66
N LEU A 168 -16.76 -8.59 1.22
CA LEU A 168 -16.70 -9.11 2.59
C LEU A 168 -17.09 -8.03 3.62
N ILE A 169 -16.57 -6.81 3.49
CA ILE A 169 -16.93 -5.68 4.35
C ILE A 169 -18.40 -5.29 4.19
N ARG A 170 -18.92 -5.30 2.95
CA ARG A 170 -20.34 -5.02 2.68
C ARG A 170 -21.29 -6.01 3.36
N HIS A 171 -20.86 -7.26 3.52
CA HIS A 171 -21.59 -8.29 4.26
C HIS A 171 -21.33 -8.28 5.77
N GLY A 172 -20.57 -7.31 6.28
CA GLY A 172 -20.40 -7.07 7.71
C GLY A 172 -19.21 -7.75 8.35
N ILE A 173 -18.24 -8.23 7.56
CA ILE A 173 -16.97 -8.74 8.08
C ILE A 173 -16.05 -7.56 8.35
N ASN A 174 -15.41 -7.51 9.52
CA ASN A 174 -14.53 -6.41 9.87
C ASN A 174 -13.26 -6.43 9.02
N ASP A 175 -12.88 -5.25 8.54
CA ASP A 175 -11.67 -5.03 7.77
C ASP A 175 -10.41 -5.62 8.45
N SER A 176 -10.28 -5.38 9.76
CA SER A 176 -9.18 -5.88 10.58
C SER A 176 -9.09 -7.41 10.65
N GLU A 177 -10.22 -8.12 10.54
CA GLU A 177 -10.22 -9.59 10.55
C GLU A 177 -9.77 -10.14 9.19
N ILE A 178 -10.13 -9.47 8.09
CA ILE A 178 -9.66 -9.80 6.74
C ILE A 178 -8.15 -9.53 6.64
N ASP A 179 -7.71 -8.36 7.12
CA ASP A 179 -6.30 -7.98 7.13
C ASP A 179 -5.45 -8.88 8.02
N SER A 180 -6.01 -9.40 9.12
CA SER A 180 -5.31 -10.39 9.95
C SER A 180 -5.00 -11.70 9.20
N ILE A 181 -5.77 -12.06 8.17
CA ILE A 181 -5.47 -13.23 7.33
C ILE A 181 -4.47 -12.85 6.24
N ILE A 182 -4.66 -11.71 5.58
CA ILE A 182 -3.76 -11.20 4.52
C ILE A 182 -2.33 -11.00 5.03
N THR A 183 -2.17 -10.52 6.26
CA THR A 183 -0.85 -10.28 6.87
C THR A 183 -0.22 -11.54 7.46
N SER A 184 -0.95 -12.65 7.52
CA SER A 184 -0.46 -13.93 8.06
C SER A 184 -1.07 -15.14 7.33
N PRO A 185 -0.96 -15.23 5.99
CA PRO A 185 -1.60 -16.30 5.20
C PRO A 185 -1.06 -17.70 5.52
N GLN A 186 0.13 -17.77 6.11
CA GLN A 186 0.76 -19.01 6.61
C GLN A 186 0.10 -19.58 7.87
N ASP A 187 -0.71 -18.79 8.58
CA ASP A 187 -1.41 -19.22 9.79
C ASP A 187 -2.72 -19.92 9.43
N LYS A 188 -2.62 -21.22 9.16
CA LYS A 188 -3.77 -22.06 8.79
C LYS A 188 -4.89 -22.04 9.82
N GLN A 189 -4.57 -21.94 11.11
CA GLN A 189 -5.60 -21.94 12.17
C GLN A 189 -6.43 -20.65 12.13
N LYS A 190 -5.81 -19.52 11.81
CA LYS A 190 -6.55 -18.27 11.60
C LYS A 190 -7.44 -18.34 10.37
N LEU A 191 -6.95 -18.89 9.26
CA LEU A 191 -7.76 -19.08 8.06
C LEU A 191 -8.93 -20.03 8.32
N GLU A 192 -8.68 -21.15 9.01
CA GLU A 192 -9.70 -22.13 9.38
C GLU A 192 -10.78 -21.46 10.24
N TYR A 193 -10.38 -20.76 11.30
CA TYR A 193 -11.31 -20.03 12.16
C TYR A 193 -12.10 -18.96 11.39
N PHE A 194 -11.46 -18.23 10.47
CA PHE A 194 -12.13 -17.22 9.64
C PHE A 194 -13.17 -17.85 8.70
N VAL A 195 -12.80 -18.96 8.03
CA VAL A 195 -13.68 -19.69 7.12
C VAL A 195 -14.87 -20.30 7.87
N GLU A 196 -14.65 -20.90 9.04
CA GLU A 196 -15.72 -21.46 9.88
C GLU A 196 -16.64 -20.36 10.42
N LYS A 197 -16.07 -19.29 10.98
CA LYS A 197 -16.84 -18.19 11.58
C LYS A 197 -17.74 -17.49 10.55
N TYR A 198 -17.24 -17.33 9.33
CA TYR A 198 -17.92 -16.56 8.28
C TYR A 198 -18.50 -17.43 7.16
N GLU A 199 -18.54 -18.76 7.30
CA GLU A 199 -19.08 -19.69 6.31
C GLU A 199 -20.42 -19.22 5.69
N PRO A 200 -21.45 -18.81 6.48
CA PRO A 200 -22.73 -18.41 5.91
C PRO A 200 -22.62 -17.22 4.95
N ILE A 201 -21.71 -16.27 5.24
CA ILE A 201 -21.47 -15.10 4.40
C ILE A 201 -20.65 -15.50 3.18
N LEU A 202 -19.56 -16.25 3.38
CA LEU A 202 -18.64 -16.66 2.33
C LEU A 202 -19.33 -17.51 1.23
N ARG A 203 -20.35 -18.30 1.60
CA ARG A 203 -21.17 -19.06 0.65
C ARG A 203 -22.11 -18.22 -0.21
N THR A 204 -22.38 -16.96 0.18
CA THR A 204 -23.25 -16.06 -0.61
C THR A 204 -22.49 -15.28 -1.67
N ILE A 205 -21.16 -15.27 -1.60
CA ILE A 205 -20.29 -14.54 -2.52
C ILE A 205 -19.87 -15.49 -3.62
N GLU A 206 -20.42 -15.31 -4.82
CA GLU A 206 -20.04 -16.07 -6.01
C GLU A 206 -18.71 -15.56 -6.58
N VAL A 207 -17.78 -16.48 -6.87
CA VAL A 207 -16.53 -16.18 -7.56
C VAL A 207 -16.75 -16.29 -9.06
N ALA A 208 -16.69 -15.15 -9.74
CA ALA A 208 -17.04 -15.01 -11.16
C ALA A 208 -16.21 -15.92 -12.10
N SER A 209 -14.99 -16.27 -11.70
CA SER A 209 -14.04 -17.05 -12.49
C SER A 209 -14.13 -18.56 -12.31
N ALA A 210 -14.89 -19.07 -11.32
CA ALA A 210 -14.76 -20.46 -10.88
C ALA A 210 -16.07 -21.25 -10.71
N ALA A 211 -17.25 -20.67 -10.98
CA ALA A 211 -18.56 -21.29 -10.68
C ALA A 211 -18.59 -21.92 -9.27
N ALA A 212 -17.97 -21.23 -8.32
CA ALA A 212 -17.74 -21.65 -6.95
C ALA A 212 -17.97 -20.45 -6.02
N THR A 213 -18.21 -20.69 -4.75
CA THR A 213 -18.34 -19.61 -3.76
C THR A 213 -16.97 -19.24 -3.20
N LEU A 214 -16.87 -18.06 -2.59
CA LEU A 214 -15.65 -17.65 -1.89
C LEU A 214 -15.30 -18.64 -0.76
N PHE A 215 -16.31 -19.23 -0.13
CA PHE A 215 -16.12 -20.34 0.81
C PHE A 215 -15.41 -21.53 0.15
N ASP A 216 -15.92 -22.02 -0.99
CA ASP A 216 -15.34 -23.19 -1.68
C ASP A 216 -13.92 -22.91 -2.18
N LEU A 217 -13.62 -21.65 -2.49
CA LEU A 217 -12.30 -21.23 -2.90
C LEU A 217 -11.34 -21.18 -1.71
N LEU A 218 -11.76 -20.60 -0.58
CA LEU A 218 -10.95 -20.51 0.64
C LEU A 218 -10.73 -21.88 1.29
N LEU A 219 -11.71 -22.78 1.21
CA LEU A 219 -11.64 -24.15 1.73
C LEU A 219 -10.52 -24.98 1.08
N LYS A 220 -10.14 -24.69 -0.18
CA LYS A 220 -9.01 -25.36 -0.86
C LYS A 220 -7.66 -25.07 -0.19
N PHE A 221 -7.60 -24.01 0.61
CA PHE A 221 -6.39 -23.58 1.30
C PHE A 221 -6.30 -24.08 2.75
N LEU A 222 -7.23 -24.94 3.20
CA LEU A 222 -7.16 -25.62 4.48
C LEU A 222 -6.56 -27.02 4.30
#